data_AF-A0A6C0BY22-F1
#
_entry.id   AF-A0A6C0BY22-F1
#
_cell.length_a   1.000
_cell.length_b   1.000
_cell.length_c   1.000
_cell.angle_alpha   90.00
_cell.angle_beta   90.00
_cell.angle_gamma   90.00
#
_symmetry.space_group_name_H-M   'P 1'
#
loop_
_entity.id
_entity.type
_entity.pdbx_description
1 polymer ?
#
loop_
_entity_poly.entity_id
_entity_poly.type
_entity_poly.pdbx_seq_one_letter_code
_entity_poly.pdbx_strand_id
1 'polypeptide(L)'
;MSVGIDYARLIFVIIGFIVIISTMFLFVSITDIKANWANYRCNPMYMPLSDNIEKDFVFCIQNMQTNYMGYLLQPLTYMTSTLSTLAGQFVGNIDAIRTVLSNVRTFATTILSGIFSSLMSIVVSYQKLIISIKDLAGKLIGSMVSLMYIMYGSMMTIQSTWNGPPGKMVRALCFHPETKIRLKNGDVRLMKDLDLGDVLENDIKIQSIMKMNNLENENKLYKFEKMGVDGDTIYVTGKHMVFYEKTKKFIYVDEHPMALEQNEVSSDWFSCLITSDHRIPIGRLVFWDWEDDDIAY
;
A
#
# COMPACT_ATOMS: atom_id res chain seq x y z
N MET A 1 -37.32 -13.21 -156.47
CA MET A 1 -37.11 -14.30 -155.50
C MET A 1 -35.61 -14.46 -155.25
N SER A 2 -35.21 -14.84 -154.03
CA SER A 2 -33.84 -15.18 -153.57
C SER A 2 -32.84 -14.06 -153.22
N VAL A 3 -33.22 -13.09 -152.37
CA VAL A 3 -32.21 -12.24 -151.66
C VAL A 3 -32.28 -12.38 -150.13
N GLY A 4 -33.38 -12.92 -149.57
CA GLY A 4 -33.56 -13.05 -148.11
C GLY A 4 -32.97 -14.31 -147.46
N ILE A 5 -32.74 -15.38 -148.25
CA ILE A 5 -32.24 -16.66 -147.72
C ILE A 5 -30.72 -16.62 -147.45
N ASP A 6 -29.97 -15.78 -148.18
CA ASP A 6 -28.52 -15.69 -148.03
C ASP A 6 -28.10 -14.92 -146.76
N TYR A 7 -28.84 -13.89 -146.35
CA TYR A 7 -28.56 -13.17 -145.09
C TYR A 7 -28.79 -14.04 -143.84
N ALA A 8 -29.77 -14.94 -143.86
CA ALA A 8 -30.02 -15.85 -142.73
C ALA A 8 -28.89 -16.87 -142.54
N ARG A 9 -28.29 -17.36 -143.64
CA ARG A 9 -27.13 -18.25 -143.60
C ARG A 9 -25.88 -17.55 -143.05
N LEU A 10 -25.69 -16.27 -143.39
CA LEU A 10 -24.57 -15.48 -142.89
C LEU A 10 -24.68 -15.20 -141.37
N ILE A 11 -25.87 -14.89 -140.87
CA ILE A 11 -26.11 -14.73 -139.42
C ILE A 11 -25.83 -16.02 -138.65
N PHE A 12 -26.23 -17.17 -139.18
CA PHE A 12 -25.98 -18.46 -138.53
C PHE A 12 -24.47 -18.75 -138.38
N VAL A 13 -23.67 -18.43 -139.40
CA VAL A 13 -22.21 -18.58 -139.34
C VAL A 13 -21.58 -17.62 -138.32
N ILE A 14 -22.05 -16.37 -138.24
CA ILE A 14 -21.57 -15.39 -137.26
C ILE A 14 -21.87 -15.86 -135.82
N ILE A 15 -23.07 -16.35 -135.56
CA ILE A 15 -23.42 -16.91 -134.23
C ILE A 15 -22.53 -18.12 -133.91
N GLY A 16 -22.27 -19.00 -134.89
CA GLY A 16 -21.35 -20.12 -134.72
C GLY A 16 -19.94 -19.69 -134.30
N PHE A 17 -19.40 -18.64 -134.92
CA PHE A 17 -18.09 -18.09 -134.53
C PHE A 17 -18.10 -17.44 -133.14
N ILE A 18 -19.16 -16.71 -132.79
CA ILE A 18 -19.31 -16.10 -131.45
C ILE A 18 -19.35 -17.18 -130.36
N VAL A 19 -20.07 -18.28 -130.61
CA VAL A 19 -20.14 -19.41 -129.67
C VAL A 19 -18.76 -20.05 -129.47
N ILE A 20 -17.99 -20.27 -130.54
CA ILE A 20 -16.65 -20.87 -130.45
C ILE A 20 -15.65 -19.96 -129.70
N ILE A 21 -15.68 -18.65 -129.96
CA ILE A 21 -14.80 -17.70 -129.25
C ILE A 21 -15.17 -17.65 -127.76
N SER A 22 -16.47 -17.65 -127.46
CA SER A 22 -16.97 -17.63 -126.07
C SER A 22 -16.60 -18.90 -125.31
N THR A 23 -16.66 -20.08 -125.94
CA THR A 23 -16.27 -21.33 -125.28
C THR A 23 -14.77 -21.35 -124.97
N MET A 24 -13.90 -20.91 -125.89
CA MET A 24 -12.46 -20.85 -125.62
C MET A 24 -12.10 -19.91 -124.46
N PHE A 25 -12.74 -18.74 -124.37
CA PHE A 25 -12.53 -17.80 -123.26
C PHE A 25 -12.95 -18.38 -121.90
N LEU A 26 -14.07 -19.12 -121.86
CA LEU A 26 -14.53 -19.80 -120.64
C LEU A 26 -13.55 -20.88 -120.19
N PHE A 27 -13.03 -21.70 -121.10
CA PHE A 27 -12.07 -22.75 -120.74
C PHE A 27 -10.78 -22.17 -120.15
N VAL A 28 -10.21 -21.12 -120.75
CA VAL A 28 -9.00 -20.45 -120.24
C VAL A 28 -9.24 -19.85 -118.84
N SER A 29 -10.38 -19.17 -118.66
CA SER A 29 -10.75 -18.57 -117.38
C SER A 29 -10.95 -19.62 -116.28
N ILE A 30 -11.56 -20.77 -116.61
CA ILE A 30 -11.74 -21.88 -115.67
C ILE A 30 -10.39 -22.49 -115.27
N THR A 31 -9.46 -22.64 -116.21
CA THR A 31 -8.13 -23.18 -115.90
C THR A 31 -7.33 -22.28 -114.96
N ASP A 32 -7.43 -20.95 -115.11
CA ASP A 32 -6.74 -20.00 -114.23
C ASP A 32 -7.34 -19.98 -112.80
N ILE A 33 -8.67 -20.08 -112.68
CA ILE A 33 -9.35 -20.18 -111.39
C ILE A 33 -8.97 -21.49 -110.66
N LYS A 34 -8.89 -22.60 -111.39
CA LYS A 34 -8.45 -23.89 -110.81
C LYS A 34 -6.98 -23.87 -110.38
N ALA A 35 -6.11 -23.16 -111.08
CA ALA A 35 -4.70 -23.01 -110.69
C ALA A 35 -4.54 -22.26 -109.36
N ASN A 36 -5.43 -21.30 -109.06
CA ASN A 36 -5.38 -20.46 -107.86
C ASN A 36 -6.49 -20.80 -106.83
N TRP A 37 -6.90 -22.08 -106.77
CA TRP A 37 -8.09 -22.51 -106.04
C TRP A 37 -8.11 -22.12 -104.54
N ALA A 38 -6.95 -22.07 -103.88
CA ALA A 38 -6.85 -21.73 -102.45
C ALA A 38 -7.43 -20.35 -102.10
N ASN A 39 -7.37 -19.39 -103.04
CA ASN A 39 -7.92 -18.03 -102.87
C ASN A 39 -9.40 -17.93 -103.23
N TYR A 40 -9.88 -18.78 -104.14
CA TYR A 40 -11.25 -18.73 -104.68
C TYR A 40 -12.22 -19.74 -104.04
N ARG A 41 -11.71 -20.75 -103.31
CA ARG A 41 -12.51 -21.84 -102.71
C ARG A 41 -13.63 -21.41 -101.75
N CYS A 42 -13.47 -20.28 -101.06
CA CYS A 42 -14.49 -19.76 -100.14
C CYS A 42 -15.37 -18.65 -100.76
N ASN A 43 -15.21 -18.34 -102.05
CA ASN A 43 -16.08 -17.40 -102.75
C ASN A 43 -17.26 -18.16 -103.39
N PRO A 44 -18.52 -17.87 -103.02
CA PRO A 44 -19.71 -18.58 -103.52
C PRO A 44 -19.84 -18.61 -105.04
N MET A 45 -19.30 -17.61 -105.75
CA MET A 45 -19.43 -17.49 -107.21
C MET A 45 -18.57 -18.52 -107.97
N TYR A 46 -17.45 -18.95 -107.40
CA TYR A 46 -16.52 -19.89 -108.03
C TYR A 46 -16.66 -21.32 -107.49
N MET A 47 -17.43 -21.53 -106.42
CA MET A 47 -17.64 -22.81 -105.76
C MET A 47 -18.15 -23.94 -106.68
N PRO A 48 -19.04 -23.71 -107.66
CA PRO A 48 -19.47 -24.76 -108.60
C PRO A 48 -18.33 -25.33 -109.47
N LEU A 49 -17.16 -24.68 -109.49
CA LEU A 49 -15.96 -25.14 -110.20
C LEU A 49 -15.07 -26.06 -109.34
N SER A 50 -15.41 -26.29 -108.07
CA SER A 50 -14.68 -27.19 -107.15
C SER A 50 -14.77 -28.64 -107.61
N ASP A 51 -13.66 -29.37 -107.49
CA ASP A 51 -13.63 -30.82 -107.69
C ASP A 51 -14.35 -31.58 -106.55
N ASN A 52 -14.52 -30.96 -105.36
CA ASN A 52 -15.29 -31.50 -104.25
C ASN A 52 -15.94 -30.39 -103.42
N ILE A 53 -17.14 -30.00 -103.87
CA ILE A 53 -17.92 -28.91 -103.27
C ILE A 53 -18.19 -29.15 -101.78
N GLU A 54 -18.45 -30.39 -101.36
CA GLU A 54 -18.77 -30.72 -99.97
C GLU A 54 -17.59 -30.44 -99.04
N LYS A 55 -16.39 -30.89 -99.39
CA LYS A 55 -15.19 -30.66 -98.57
C LYS A 55 -14.81 -29.19 -98.47
N ASP A 56 -14.85 -28.46 -99.58
CA ASP A 56 -14.52 -27.03 -99.60
C ASP A 56 -15.56 -26.21 -98.84
N PHE A 57 -16.85 -26.56 -98.96
CA PHE A 57 -17.92 -25.92 -98.20
C PHE A 57 -17.76 -26.15 -96.69
N VAL A 58 -17.53 -27.40 -96.26
CA VAL A 58 -17.30 -27.74 -94.85
C VAL A 58 -16.08 -27.01 -94.30
N PHE A 59 -14.98 -26.96 -95.05
CA PHE A 59 -13.76 -26.25 -94.64
C PHE A 59 -14.01 -24.74 -94.46
N CYS A 60 -14.67 -24.09 -95.42
CA CYS A 60 -14.95 -22.66 -95.35
C CYS A 60 -15.94 -22.32 -94.22
N ILE A 61 -16.96 -23.15 -93.99
CA ILE A 61 -17.91 -22.98 -92.88
C ILE A 61 -17.22 -23.21 -91.53
N GLN A 62 -16.39 -24.25 -91.38
CA GLN A 62 -15.65 -24.50 -90.14
C GLN A 62 -14.69 -23.35 -89.81
N ASN A 63 -13.96 -22.84 -90.80
CA ASN A 63 -13.07 -21.70 -90.60
C ASN A 63 -13.83 -20.41 -90.27
N MET A 64 -14.98 -20.15 -90.90
CA MET A 64 -15.86 -19.04 -90.52
C MET A 64 -16.44 -19.22 -89.11
N GLN A 65 -16.82 -20.43 -88.72
CA GLN A 65 -17.34 -20.72 -87.37
C GLN A 65 -16.28 -20.51 -86.29
N THR A 66 -15.03 -20.91 -86.49
CA THR A 66 -13.95 -20.65 -85.52
C THR A 66 -13.72 -19.16 -85.30
N ASN A 67 -13.73 -18.38 -86.39
CA ASN A 67 -13.60 -16.92 -86.31
C ASN A 67 -14.83 -16.25 -85.66
N TYR A 68 -16.02 -16.80 -85.86
CA TYR A 68 -17.26 -16.30 -85.27
C TYR A 68 -17.50 -16.78 -83.82
N MET A 69 -16.88 -17.91 -83.42
CA MET A 69 -16.98 -18.45 -82.06
C MET A 69 -16.43 -17.45 -81.03
N GLY A 70 -15.37 -16.71 -81.37
CA GLY A 70 -14.88 -15.62 -80.53
C GLY A 70 -15.95 -14.57 -80.23
N TYR A 71 -16.74 -14.19 -81.24
CA TYR A 71 -17.87 -13.25 -81.09
C TYR A 71 -19.03 -13.86 -80.30
N LEU A 72 -19.34 -15.13 -80.51
CA LEU A 72 -20.38 -15.85 -79.74
C LEU A 72 -20.01 -16.08 -78.27
N LEU A 73 -18.73 -16.20 -77.95
CA LEU A 73 -18.25 -16.36 -76.58
C LEU A 73 -18.14 -15.03 -75.82
N GLN A 74 -18.12 -13.86 -76.50
CA GLN A 74 -18.04 -12.55 -75.85
C GLN A 74 -19.12 -12.32 -74.76
N PRO A 75 -20.41 -12.65 -74.99
CA PRO A 75 -21.42 -12.56 -73.92
C PRO A 75 -21.12 -13.48 -72.73
N LEU A 76 -20.64 -14.70 -72.97
CA LEU A 76 -20.30 -15.65 -71.91
C LEU A 76 -19.07 -15.21 -71.10
N THR A 77 -18.04 -14.68 -71.76
CA THR A 77 -16.86 -14.13 -71.08
C THR A 77 -17.21 -12.87 -70.29
N TYR A 78 -18.08 -12.01 -70.82
CA TYR A 78 -18.60 -10.84 -70.09
C TYR A 78 -19.37 -11.24 -68.83
N MET A 79 -20.29 -12.20 -68.92
CA MET A 79 -21.02 -12.71 -67.75
C MET A 79 -20.09 -13.34 -66.71
N THR A 80 -19.09 -14.11 -67.16
CA THR A 80 -18.10 -14.73 -66.26
C THR A 80 -17.21 -13.70 -65.58
N SER A 81 -16.77 -12.66 -66.30
CA SER A 81 -15.98 -11.56 -65.73
C SER A 81 -16.77 -10.74 -64.72
N THR A 82 -18.06 -10.52 -64.98
CA THR A 82 -18.97 -9.83 -64.07
C THR A 82 -19.19 -10.66 -62.80
N LEU A 83 -19.42 -11.97 -62.95
CA LEU A 83 -19.55 -12.88 -61.80
C LEU A 83 -18.27 -12.95 -60.96
N SER A 84 -17.10 -12.99 -61.59
CA SER A 84 -15.81 -12.94 -60.90
C SER A 84 -15.62 -11.62 -60.14
N THR A 85 -16.02 -10.50 -60.73
CA THR A 85 -15.96 -9.19 -60.08
C THR A 85 -16.91 -9.11 -58.88
N LEU A 86 -18.15 -9.62 -59.01
CA LEU A 86 -19.11 -9.69 -57.92
C LEU A 86 -18.60 -10.60 -56.79
N ALA A 87 -18.01 -11.75 -57.12
CA ALA A 87 -17.39 -12.65 -56.13
C ALA A 87 -16.22 -11.97 -55.40
N GLY A 88 -15.37 -11.24 -56.13
CA GLY A 88 -14.28 -10.46 -55.54
C GLY A 88 -14.77 -9.35 -54.60
N GLN A 89 -15.80 -8.60 -55.01
CA GLN A 89 -16.43 -7.58 -54.17
C GLN A 89 -17.08 -8.18 -52.93
N PHE A 90 -17.73 -9.34 -53.06
CA PHE A 90 -18.34 -10.03 -51.92
C PHE A 90 -17.30 -10.47 -50.89
N VAL A 91 -16.17 -11.05 -51.33
CA VAL A 91 -15.06 -11.40 -50.44
C VAL A 91 -14.48 -10.15 -49.78
N GLY A 92 -14.25 -9.08 -50.55
CA GLY A 92 -13.77 -7.81 -50.02
C GLY A 92 -14.70 -7.21 -48.95
N ASN A 93 -16.02 -7.29 -49.16
CA ASN A 93 -17.01 -6.84 -48.19
C ASN A 93 -17.02 -7.71 -46.92
N ILE A 94 -16.84 -9.03 -47.04
CA ILE A 94 -16.69 -9.91 -45.87
C ILE A 94 -15.45 -9.55 -45.07
N ASP A 95 -14.32 -9.30 -45.73
CA ASP A 95 -13.10 -8.90 -45.05
C ASP A 95 -13.25 -7.51 -44.41
N ALA A 96 -13.95 -6.57 -45.04
CA ALA A 96 -14.30 -5.30 -44.43
C ALA A 96 -15.14 -5.47 -43.15
N ILE A 97 -16.10 -6.39 -43.14
CA ILE A 97 -16.86 -6.75 -41.93
C ILE A 97 -15.93 -7.31 -40.85
N ARG A 98 -14.99 -8.19 -41.21
CA ARG A 98 -13.99 -8.72 -40.26
C ARG A 98 -13.10 -7.62 -39.69
N THR A 99 -12.71 -6.63 -40.50
CA THR A 99 -11.97 -5.47 -40.02
C THR A 99 -12.78 -4.65 -39.02
N VAL A 100 -14.06 -4.40 -39.30
CA VAL A 100 -14.95 -3.71 -38.34
C VAL A 100 -15.07 -4.49 -37.03
N LEU A 101 -15.27 -5.82 -37.09
CA LEU A 101 -15.32 -6.68 -35.90
C LEU A 101 -14.02 -6.64 -35.11
N SER A 102 -12.86 -6.64 -35.79
CA SER A 102 -11.55 -6.52 -35.17
C SER A 102 -11.37 -5.16 -34.47
N ASN A 103 -11.82 -4.08 -35.10
CA ASN A 103 -11.77 -2.73 -34.54
C ASN A 103 -12.66 -2.62 -33.29
N VAL A 104 -13.88 -3.16 -33.32
CA VAL A 104 -14.78 -3.20 -32.17
C VAL A 104 -14.16 -3.99 -31.01
N ARG A 105 -13.59 -5.16 -31.30
CA ARG A 105 -12.91 -5.98 -30.28
C ARG A 105 -11.72 -5.25 -29.66
N THR A 106 -10.89 -4.63 -30.49
CA THR A 106 -9.70 -3.89 -30.04
C THR A 106 -10.12 -2.70 -29.19
N PHE A 107 -11.09 -1.90 -29.64
CA PHE A 107 -11.62 -0.77 -28.89
C PHE A 107 -12.19 -1.19 -27.52
N ALA A 108 -13.00 -2.25 -27.48
CA ALA A 108 -13.51 -2.79 -26.22
C ALA A 108 -12.38 -3.26 -25.29
N THR A 109 -11.35 -3.93 -25.83
CA THR A 109 -10.18 -4.39 -25.06
C THR A 109 -9.38 -3.21 -24.51
N THR A 110 -9.20 -2.14 -25.28
CA THR A 110 -8.49 -0.93 -24.85
C THR A 110 -9.25 -0.17 -23.75
N ILE A 111 -10.57 -0.07 -23.85
CA ILE A 111 -11.37 0.55 -22.78
C ILE A 111 -11.27 -0.27 -21.51
N LEU A 112 -11.48 -1.58 -21.60
CA LEU A 112 -11.43 -2.47 -20.43
C LEU A 112 -10.05 -2.41 -19.77
N SER A 113 -8.96 -2.50 -20.54
CA SER A 113 -7.61 -2.45 -19.99
C SER A 113 -7.29 -1.08 -19.36
N GLY A 114 -7.76 0.02 -19.95
CA GLY A 114 -7.63 1.36 -19.37
C GLY A 114 -8.33 1.48 -18.02
N ILE A 115 -9.57 0.98 -17.92
CA ILE A 115 -10.32 0.96 -16.65
C ILE A 115 -9.57 0.12 -15.61
N PHE A 116 -9.17 -1.12 -15.93
CA PHE A 116 -8.43 -1.98 -15.00
C PHE A 116 -7.11 -1.34 -14.54
N SER A 117 -6.39 -0.67 -15.44
CA SER A 117 -5.16 0.04 -15.11
C SER A 117 -5.41 1.17 -14.10
N SER A 118 -6.45 1.97 -14.31
CA SER A 118 -6.83 3.04 -13.38
C SER A 118 -7.25 2.49 -12.01
N LEU A 119 -8.05 1.41 -11.99
CA LEU A 119 -8.47 0.75 -10.75
C LEU A 119 -7.26 0.18 -9.99
N MET A 120 -6.29 -0.43 -10.68
CA MET A 120 -5.06 -0.90 -10.03
C MET A 120 -4.26 0.24 -9.40
N SER A 121 -4.19 1.40 -10.04
CA SER A 121 -3.52 2.58 -9.48
C SER A 121 -4.21 3.07 -8.19
N ILE A 122 -5.55 3.05 -8.17
CA ILE A 122 -6.35 3.37 -6.98
C ILE A 122 -6.11 2.35 -5.87
N VAL A 123 -6.11 1.05 -6.18
CA VAL A 123 -5.84 -0.03 -5.21
C VAL A 123 -4.47 0.12 -4.58
N VAL A 124 -3.43 0.41 -5.37
CA VAL A 124 -2.06 0.64 -4.87
C VAL A 124 -2.01 1.85 -3.94
N SER A 125 -2.72 2.93 -4.29
CA SER A 125 -2.80 4.13 -3.45
C SER A 125 -3.48 3.83 -2.11
N TYR A 126 -4.55 3.03 -2.13
CA TYR A 126 -5.24 2.60 -0.92
C TYR A 126 -4.39 1.65 -0.06
N GLN A 127 -3.64 0.72 -0.66
CA GLN A 127 -2.70 -0.14 0.05
C GLN A 127 -1.64 0.68 0.79
N LYS A 128 -1.10 1.75 0.18
CA LYS A 128 -0.15 2.66 0.83
C LYS A 128 -0.77 3.36 2.04
N LEU A 129 -2.03 3.78 1.96
CA LEU A 129 -2.76 4.35 3.11
C LEU A 129 -2.86 3.35 4.26
N ILE A 130 -3.26 2.11 3.98
CA ILE A 130 -3.34 1.06 5.02
C ILE A 130 -1.97 0.81 5.66
N ILE A 131 -0.90 0.73 4.87
CA ILE A 131 0.46 0.54 5.38
C ILE A 131 0.84 1.69 6.32
N SER A 132 0.54 2.93 5.92
CA SER A 132 0.81 4.11 6.75
C SER A 132 0.02 4.10 8.06
N ILE A 133 -1.25 3.67 8.04
CA ILE A 133 -2.08 3.56 9.25
C ILE A 133 -1.51 2.47 10.19
N LYS A 134 -1.10 1.32 9.63
CA LYS A 134 -0.49 0.24 10.41
C LYS A 134 0.83 0.67 11.04
N ASP A 135 1.66 1.42 10.31
CA ASP A 135 2.90 2.00 10.83
C ASP A 135 2.63 2.98 11.98
N LEU A 136 1.65 3.88 11.83
CA LEU A 136 1.24 4.82 12.89
C LEU A 136 0.78 4.08 14.15
N ALA A 137 -0.08 3.06 14.00
CA ALA A 137 -0.55 2.26 15.12
C ALA A 137 0.61 1.53 15.82
N GLY A 138 1.57 0.99 15.06
CA GLY A 138 2.77 0.38 15.60
C GLY A 138 3.62 1.35 16.43
N LYS A 139 3.82 2.58 15.94
CA LYS A 139 4.54 3.64 16.67
C LYS A 139 3.82 4.06 17.95
N LEU A 140 2.49 4.18 17.91
CA LEU A 140 1.69 4.50 19.10
C LEU A 140 1.82 3.41 20.17
N ILE A 141 1.65 2.15 19.80
CA ILE A 141 1.83 1.01 20.71
C ILE A 141 3.25 0.99 21.27
N GLY A 142 4.27 1.18 20.43
CA GLY A 142 5.66 1.24 20.85
C GLY A 142 5.90 2.33 21.91
N SER A 143 5.43 3.55 21.66
CA SER A 143 5.58 4.67 22.61
C SER A 143 4.86 4.44 23.95
N MET A 144 3.64 3.90 23.91
CA MET A 144 2.86 3.53 25.09
C MET A 144 3.56 2.45 25.93
N VAL A 145 4.06 1.39 25.28
CA VAL A 145 4.76 0.30 25.97
C VAL A 145 6.05 0.80 26.62
N SER A 146 6.82 1.64 25.93
CA SER A 146 8.01 2.25 26.52
C SER A 146 7.67 3.10 27.76
N LEU A 147 6.63 3.93 27.69
CA LEU A 147 6.18 4.72 28.83
C LEU A 147 5.72 3.83 30.00
N MET A 148 4.98 2.76 29.71
CA MET A 148 4.54 1.80 30.71
C MET A 148 5.71 1.17 31.45
N TYR A 149 6.77 0.76 30.73
CA TYR A 149 7.96 0.18 31.35
C TYR A 149 8.79 1.19 32.15
N ILE A 150 8.89 2.45 31.69
CA ILE A 150 9.55 3.52 32.45
C ILE A 150 8.79 3.77 33.76
N MET A 151 7.46 3.88 33.68
CA MET A 151 6.62 4.09 34.86
C MET A 151 6.74 2.91 35.83
N TYR A 152 6.66 1.68 35.33
CA TYR A 152 6.85 0.48 36.14
C TYR A 152 8.23 0.45 36.81
N GLY A 153 9.30 0.77 36.07
CA GLY A 153 10.64 0.90 36.63
C GLY A 153 10.72 1.95 37.73
N SER A 154 10.13 3.13 37.52
CA SER A 154 10.10 4.20 38.53
C SER A 154 9.35 3.79 39.80
N MET A 155 8.22 3.08 39.68
CA MET A 155 7.47 2.58 40.82
C MET A 155 8.29 1.56 41.62
N MET A 156 8.97 0.65 40.94
CA MET A 156 9.88 -0.29 41.59
C MET A 156 11.01 0.45 42.32
N THR A 157 11.62 1.48 41.71
CA THR A 157 12.65 2.28 42.38
C THR A 157 12.11 2.96 43.64
N ILE A 158 10.93 3.56 43.60
CA ILE A 158 10.31 4.19 44.78
C ILE A 158 10.08 3.16 45.87
N GLN A 159 9.53 2.00 45.50
CA GLN A 159 9.28 0.92 46.46
C GLN A 159 10.58 0.39 47.07
N SER A 160 11.64 0.26 46.28
CA SER A 160 12.97 -0.11 46.77
C SER A 160 13.57 0.95 47.69
N THR A 161 13.46 2.24 47.37
CA THR A 161 13.93 3.33 48.23
C THR A 161 13.13 3.38 49.54
N TRP A 162 11.82 3.19 49.49
CA TRP A 162 10.93 3.17 50.65
C TRP A 162 11.17 1.98 51.59
N ASN A 163 11.46 0.82 51.01
CA ASN A 163 11.83 -0.39 51.76
C ASN A 163 13.31 -0.41 52.17
N GLY A 164 14.12 0.46 51.57
CA GLY A 164 15.55 0.61 51.81
C GLY A 164 15.87 1.37 53.10
N PRO A 165 17.17 1.59 53.37
CA PRO A 165 17.64 2.28 54.56
C PRO A 165 17.03 3.69 54.75
N PRO A 166 16.94 4.56 53.72
CA PRO A 166 16.34 5.89 53.88
C PRO A 166 14.88 5.82 54.35
N GLY A 167 14.05 4.97 53.72
CA GLY A 167 12.64 4.84 54.11
C GLY A 167 12.43 4.22 55.50
N LYS A 168 13.30 3.29 55.92
CA LYS A 168 13.24 2.70 57.27
C LYS A 168 13.59 3.71 58.37
N MET A 169 14.54 4.61 58.13
CA MET A 169 15.00 5.58 59.12
C MET A 169 13.96 6.67 59.40
N VAL A 170 13.26 7.16 58.36
CA VAL A 170 12.13 8.10 58.52
C VAL A 170 11.03 7.53 59.42
N ARG A 171 10.87 6.21 59.49
CA ARG A 171 9.87 5.54 60.36
C ARG A 171 10.33 5.34 61.81
N ALA A 172 11.59 5.58 62.14
CA ALA A 172 12.19 5.10 63.39
C ALA A 172 12.73 6.22 64.32
N LEU A 173 12.67 7.49 63.94
CA LEU A 173 13.22 8.64 64.66
C LEU A 173 12.12 9.53 65.28
N CYS A 174 11.31 9.00 66.20
CA CYS A 174 10.14 9.72 66.72
C CYS A 174 9.97 9.62 68.24
N PHE A 175 9.18 10.53 68.79
CA PHE A 175 8.89 10.65 70.22
C PHE A 175 7.42 10.34 70.51
N HIS A 176 7.14 9.98 71.77
CA HIS A 176 5.77 9.91 72.24
C HIS A 176 5.08 11.30 72.12
N PRO A 177 3.80 11.37 71.70
CA PRO A 177 3.05 12.63 71.54
C PRO A 177 3.02 13.52 72.78
N GLU A 178 3.11 12.92 73.97
CA GLU A 178 3.05 13.61 75.26
C GLU A 178 4.41 13.96 75.84
N THR A 179 5.50 13.71 75.11
CA THR A 179 6.83 14.16 75.53
C THR A 179 6.83 15.68 75.63
N LYS A 180 7.22 16.22 76.78
CA LYS A 180 7.29 17.66 77.02
C LYS A 180 8.55 18.25 76.39
N ILE A 181 8.40 19.41 75.77
CA ILE A 181 9.50 20.22 75.25
C ILE A 181 9.38 21.64 75.78
N ARG A 182 10.52 22.30 76.00
CA ARG A 182 10.57 23.68 76.47
C ARG A 182 10.93 24.62 75.33
N LEU A 183 10.14 25.68 75.19
CA LEU A 183 10.34 26.72 74.20
C LEU A 183 11.23 27.85 74.76
N LYS A 184 11.82 28.66 73.86
CA LYS A 184 12.69 29.79 74.20
C LYS A 184 12.01 30.84 75.08
N ASN A 185 10.69 30.98 74.98
CA ASN A 185 9.90 31.90 75.80
C ASN A 185 9.63 31.37 77.23
N GLY A 186 10.07 30.15 77.54
CA GLY A 186 9.88 29.48 78.83
C GLY A 186 8.65 28.57 78.90
N ASP A 187 7.77 28.61 77.90
CA ASP A 187 6.59 27.77 77.84
C ASP A 187 6.97 26.29 77.65
N VAL A 188 6.24 25.40 78.32
CA VAL A 188 6.39 23.95 78.15
C VAL A 188 5.18 23.44 77.38
N ARG A 189 5.42 22.83 76.23
CA ARG A 189 4.38 22.22 75.38
C ARG A 189 4.62 20.73 75.21
N LEU A 190 3.56 20.01 74.90
CA LEU A 190 3.66 18.60 74.51
C LEU A 190 4.06 18.51 73.04
N MET A 191 4.78 17.46 72.66
CA MET A 191 5.24 17.24 71.29
C MET A 191 4.11 17.24 70.25
N LYS A 192 2.89 16.88 70.67
CA LYS A 192 1.67 16.90 69.86
C LYS A 192 1.06 18.29 69.62
N ASP A 193 1.42 19.26 70.45
CA ASP A 193 0.86 20.61 70.51
C ASP A 193 1.87 21.69 70.05
N LEU A 194 2.95 21.26 69.38
CA LEU A 194 3.94 22.16 68.78
C LEU A 194 3.47 22.66 67.42
N ASP A 195 3.85 23.90 67.11
CA ASP A 195 3.54 24.56 65.85
C ASP A 195 4.82 24.80 65.02
N LEU A 196 4.67 24.85 63.69
CA LEU A 196 5.76 25.21 62.80
C LEU A 196 6.26 26.63 63.10
N GLY A 197 7.58 26.76 63.24
CA GLY A 197 8.22 28.04 63.57
C GLY A 197 8.34 28.33 65.06
N ASP A 198 7.83 27.47 65.95
CA ASP A 198 8.18 27.50 67.37
C ASP A 198 9.71 27.39 67.55
N VAL A 199 10.23 28.02 68.60
CA VAL A 199 11.68 28.10 68.88
C VAL A 199 11.97 27.44 70.22
N LEU A 200 12.86 26.45 70.23
CA LEU A 200 13.32 25.71 71.41
C LEU A 200 14.37 26.52 72.20
N GLU A 201 14.74 26.09 73.42
CA GLU A 201 15.58 26.84 74.37
C GLU A 201 16.92 27.37 73.81
N ASN A 202 17.50 26.72 72.80
CA ASN A 202 18.79 27.09 72.21
C ASN A 202 18.69 27.90 70.90
N ASP A 203 17.59 28.63 70.71
CA ASP A 203 17.31 29.36 69.45
C ASP A 203 17.15 28.46 68.23
N ILE A 204 16.76 27.20 68.48
CA ILE A 204 16.55 26.18 67.48
C ILE A 204 15.11 26.26 66.99
N LYS A 205 14.89 26.48 65.70
CA LYS A 205 13.57 26.65 65.12
C LYS A 205 13.01 25.33 64.61
N ILE A 206 11.75 25.02 64.92
CA ILE A 206 11.05 23.86 64.34
C ILE A 206 10.69 24.17 62.88
N GLN A 207 11.21 23.35 61.97
CA GLN A 207 11.01 23.47 60.52
C GLN A 207 9.96 22.50 59.99
N SER A 208 9.84 21.31 60.57
CA SER A 208 8.83 20.31 60.20
C SER A 208 8.34 19.54 61.43
N ILE A 209 7.06 19.15 61.40
CA ILE A 209 6.43 18.28 62.40
C ILE A 209 5.73 17.16 61.65
N MET A 210 6.16 15.92 61.91
CA MET A 210 5.66 14.72 61.24
C MET A 210 4.91 13.85 62.24
N LYS A 211 3.75 13.32 61.82
CA LYS A 211 2.99 12.32 62.57
C LYS A 211 3.17 10.96 61.90
N MET A 212 3.84 10.05 62.60
CA MET A 212 4.09 8.69 62.11
C MET A 212 3.09 7.73 62.74
N ASN A 213 2.40 6.95 61.92
CA ASN A 213 1.44 5.97 62.40
C ASN A 213 2.16 4.73 62.97
N ASN A 214 1.68 4.18 64.08
CA ASN A 214 2.26 3.03 64.78
C ASN A 214 1.27 1.84 64.85
N LEU A 215 0.44 1.64 63.82
CA LEU A 215 -0.61 0.59 63.79
C LEU A 215 -0.08 -0.83 64.02
N GLU A 216 1.15 -1.13 63.59
CA GLU A 216 1.73 -2.47 63.69
C GLU A 216 2.54 -2.69 64.98
N ASN A 217 2.66 -1.68 65.86
CA ASN A 217 3.43 -1.72 67.11
C ASN A 217 4.88 -2.23 66.97
N GLU A 218 5.48 -2.12 65.78
CA GLU A 218 6.84 -2.62 65.52
C GLU A 218 7.91 -1.83 66.31
N ASN A 219 7.64 -0.56 66.59
CA ASN A 219 8.60 0.34 67.23
C ASN A 219 8.37 0.42 68.75
N LYS A 220 9.19 -0.32 69.51
CA LYS A 220 9.21 -0.21 70.96
C LYS A 220 9.71 1.16 71.41
N LEU A 221 9.03 1.72 72.40
CA LEU A 221 9.45 2.94 73.10
C LEU A 221 10.41 2.57 74.24
N TYR A 222 11.45 3.36 74.38
CA TYR A 222 12.37 3.37 75.50
C TYR A 222 12.08 4.61 76.36
N LYS A 223 12.41 4.52 77.64
CA LYS A 223 12.26 5.64 78.58
C LYS A 223 13.59 6.12 79.15
N PHE A 224 13.71 7.43 79.29
CA PHE A 224 14.72 8.08 80.12
C PHE A 224 14.05 8.70 81.34
N GLU A 225 14.17 8.05 82.49
CA GLU A 225 13.51 8.47 83.72
C GLU A 225 14.17 9.74 84.29
N LYS A 226 13.34 10.76 84.60
CA LYS A 226 13.76 12.02 85.21
C LYS A 226 14.80 12.84 84.44
N MET A 227 14.92 12.59 83.14
CA MET A 227 15.86 13.30 82.26
C MET A 227 15.17 14.35 81.38
N GLY A 228 13.84 14.38 81.35
CA GLY A 228 13.03 15.32 80.59
C GLY A 228 12.87 16.68 81.26
N VAL A 229 12.06 17.53 80.62
CA VAL A 229 11.73 18.86 81.12
C VAL A 229 11.12 18.75 82.53
N ASP A 230 11.62 19.54 83.48
CA ASP A 230 11.21 19.51 84.89
C ASP A 230 11.37 18.14 85.59
N GLY A 231 12.26 17.28 85.07
CA GLY A 231 12.47 15.94 85.61
C GLY A 231 11.37 14.95 85.22
N ASP A 232 10.66 15.21 84.11
CA ASP A 232 9.73 14.25 83.53
C ASP A 232 10.45 13.08 82.83
N THR A 233 9.70 12.03 82.50
CA THR A 233 10.20 10.89 81.73
C THR A 233 10.06 11.16 80.24
N ILE A 234 11.14 10.91 79.47
CA ILE A 234 11.11 11.01 78.01
C ILE A 234 10.81 9.63 77.44
N TYR A 235 9.82 9.55 76.54
CA TYR A 235 9.51 8.33 75.78
C TYR A 235 9.85 8.53 74.31
N VAL A 236 10.71 7.67 73.78
CA VAL A 236 11.31 7.81 72.45
C VAL A 236 11.58 6.44 71.82
N THR A 237 11.52 6.33 70.49
CA THR A 237 11.77 5.08 69.78
C THR A 237 13.23 4.62 69.93
N GLY A 238 13.46 3.29 69.98
CA GLY A 238 14.80 2.75 70.24
C GLY A 238 15.87 3.12 69.22
N LYS A 239 15.50 3.31 67.95
CA LYS A 239 16.42 3.75 66.89
C LYS A 239 16.55 5.26 66.75
N HIS A 240 15.94 6.05 67.63
CA HIS A 240 16.25 7.47 67.74
C HIS A 240 17.69 7.65 68.18
N MET A 241 18.37 8.68 67.70
CA MET A 241 19.76 8.97 68.09
C MET A 241 19.82 10.01 69.21
N VAL A 242 20.59 9.72 70.26
CA VAL A 242 20.78 10.58 71.43
C VAL A 242 22.28 10.84 71.65
N PHE A 243 22.64 12.07 71.99
CA PHE A 243 24.02 12.44 72.26
C PHE A 243 24.51 11.82 73.57
N TYR A 244 25.57 11.03 73.51
CA TYR A 244 26.18 10.43 74.69
C TYR A 244 27.49 11.14 75.08
N GLU A 245 27.46 11.86 76.20
CA GLU A 245 28.56 12.72 76.65
C GLU A 245 29.89 11.97 76.83
N LYS A 246 29.87 10.71 77.28
CA LYS A 246 31.11 9.95 77.54
C LYS A 246 31.88 9.63 76.28
N THR A 247 31.18 9.34 75.18
CA THR A 247 31.80 9.00 73.89
C THR A 247 31.86 10.19 72.95
N LYS A 248 31.16 11.29 73.28
CA LYS A 248 30.99 12.50 72.44
C LYS A 248 30.43 12.19 71.06
N LYS A 249 29.52 11.21 70.96
CA LYS A 249 28.87 10.78 69.72
C LYS A 249 27.38 10.57 69.94
N PHE A 250 26.61 10.73 68.88
CA PHE A 250 25.22 10.27 68.86
C PHE A 250 25.20 8.75 68.71
N ILE A 251 24.45 8.08 69.59
CA ILE A 251 24.23 6.63 69.58
C ILE A 251 22.74 6.35 69.56
N TYR A 252 22.34 5.15 69.15
CA TYR A 252 20.93 4.78 69.23
C TYR A 252 20.46 4.72 70.68
N VAL A 253 19.20 5.10 70.91
CA VAL A 253 18.58 5.08 72.23
C VAL A 253 18.61 3.67 72.82
N ASP A 254 18.36 2.63 72.02
CA ASP A 254 18.40 1.23 72.47
C ASP A 254 19.82 0.74 72.86
N GLU A 255 20.86 1.48 72.47
CA GLU A 255 22.26 1.25 72.86
C GLU A 255 22.69 2.16 74.03
N HIS A 256 21.88 3.16 74.41
CA HIS A 256 22.26 4.14 75.41
C HIS A 256 22.12 3.55 76.84
N PRO A 257 23.17 3.56 77.70
CA PRO A 257 23.14 2.88 79.00
C PRO A 257 22.08 3.34 80.00
N MET A 258 21.58 4.57 79.85
CA MET A 258 20.51 5.14 80.69
C MET A 258 19.10 4.96 80.11
N ALA A 259 18.98 4.44 78.89
CA ALA A 259 17.68 4.16 78.29
C ALA A 259 17.17 2.81 78.80
N LEU A 260 15.93 2.78 79.25
CA LEU A 260 15.28 1.55 79.71
C LEU A 260 14.19 1.15 78.72
N GLU A 261 14.22 -0.10 78.26
CA GLU A 261 13.10 -0.67 77.54
C GLU A 261 11.86 -0.68 78.45
N GLN A 262 10.70 -0.32 77.91
CA GLN A 262 9.45 -0.27 78.66
C GLN A 262 8.28 -0.76 77.82
N ASN A 263 7.26 -1.33 78.46
CA ASN A 263 6.06 -1.89 77.82
C ASN A 263 4.76 -1.29 78.37
N GLU A 264 4.84 -0.25 79.20
CA GLU A 264 3.70 0.31 79.93
C GLU A 264 3.00 1.41 79.12
N VAL A 265 3.79 2.21 78.40
CA VAL A 265 3.32 3.32 77.57
C VAL A 265 3.43 2.92 76.10
N SER A 266 2.31 2.98 75.41
CA SER A 266 2.20 2.83 73.96
C SER A 266 1.45 4.02 73.37
N SER A 267 1.63 4.22 72.07
CA SER A 267 0.88 5.24 71.33
C SER A 267 0.54 4.73 69.95
N ASP A 268 -0.65 5.11 69.46
CA ASP A 268 -1.10 4.79 68.10
C ASP A 268 -0.29 5.54 67.04
N TRP A 269 0.41 6.62 67.43
CA TRP A 269 1.24 7.42 66.56
C TRP A 269 2.38 8.10 67.33
N PHE A 270 3.45 8.45 66.62
CA PHE A 270 4.60 9.18 67.17
C PHE A 270 4.78 10.54 66.49
N SER A 271 5.35 11.49 67.23
CA SER A 271 5.67 12.84 66.74
C SER A 271 7.17 12.94 66.47
N CYS A 272 7.54 13.36 65.27
CA CYS A 272 8.93 13.52 64.84
C CYS A 272 9.13 14.98 64.42
N LEU A 273 10.22 15.60 64.85
CA LEU A 273 10.54 16.99 64.52
C LEU A 273 11.72 17.04 63.55
N ILE A 274 11.76 18.08 62.73
CA ILE A 274 12.97 18.54 62.04
C ILE A 274 13.20 19.98 62.48
N THR A 275 14.41 20.31 62.89
CA THR A 275 14.76 21.62 63.43
C THR A 275 15.94 22.23 62.68
N SER A 276 16.22 23.50 62.96
CA SER A 276 17.18 24.30 62.19
C SER A 276 18.66 23.93 62.36
N ASP A 277 19.02 23.15 63.39
CA ASP A 277 20.41 22.77 63.67
C ASP A 277 20.60 21.26 63.89
N HIS A 278 19.60 20.48 63.46
CA HIS A 278 19.53 19.03 63.60
C HIS A 278 19.47 18.50 65.03
N ARG A 279 19.11 19.33 66.01
CA ARG A 279 19.13 18.96 67.43
C ARG A 279 17.81 19.26 68.11
N ILE A 280 17.33 18.27 68.85
CA ILE A 280 16.13 18.38 69.68
C ILE A 280 16.57 18.29 71.15
N PRO A 281 16.80 19.43 71.82
CA PRO A 281 17.06 19.44 73.26
C PRO A 281 15.76 19.12 74.03
N ILE A 282 15.80 18.11 74.89
CA ILE A 282 14.69 17.75 75.78
C ILE A 282 15.25 17.51 77.18
N GLY A 283 15.01 18.46 78.09
CA GLY A 283 15.51 18.39 79.45
C GLY A 283 17.05 18.36 79.50
N ARG A 284 17.62 17.24 79.93
CA ARG A 284 19.08 17.04 80.04
C ARG A 284 19.70 16.33 78.84
N LEU A 285 18.89 15.92 77.86
CA LEU A 285 19.35 15.14 76.72
C LEU A 285 19.20 15.95 75.43
N VAL A 286 20.06 15.65 74.47
CA VAL A 286 19.99 16.21 73.12
C VAL A 286 19.82 15.05 72.15
N PHE A 287 18.75 15.09 71.38
CA PHE A 287 18.45 14.12 70.34
C PHE A 287 18.78 14.70 68.96
N TRP A 288 19.04 13.83 68.00
CA TRP A 288 19.29 14.23 66.62
C TRP A 288 17.99 14.25 65.83
N ASP A 289 17.66 15.36 65.17
CA ASP A 289 16.63 15.35 64.15
C ASP A 289 17.20 15.01 62.78
N TRP A 290 16.37 14.44 61.93
CA TRP A 290 16.81 13.88 60.67
C TRP A 290 17.06 14.97 59.62
N GLU A 291 18.31 15.06 59.15
CA GLU A 291 18.65 15.51 57.79
C GLU A 291 19.78 14.61 57.25
N ASP A 292 19.68 14.24 55.97
CA ASP A 292 20.46 13.19 55.29
C ASP A 292 21.96 13.54 55.08
N ASP A 293 22.41 14.76 55.40
CA ASP A 293 23.69 15.27 54.87
C ASP A 293 24.92 15.21 55.79
N ASP A 294 24.81 14.82 57.07
CA ASP A 294 25.95 14.93 58.02
C ASP A 294 26.40 13.63 58.71
N ILE A 295 25.94 12.45 58.25
CA ILE A 295 26.59 11.17 58.62
C ILE A 295 27.58 10.76 57.54
N ALA A 296 28.50 11.69 57.20
CA ALA A 296 29.71 11.34 56.49
C ALA A 296 30.58 10.48 57.41
N TYR A 297 30.87 9.27 56.94
CA TYR A 297 31.75 8.24 57.51
C TYR A 297 32.96 8.76 58.31
#